data_AF-A0A963SG83-F1
#
_entry.id   AF-A0A963SG83-F1
#
_cell.length_a   1.000
_cell.length_b   1.000
_cell.length_c   1.000
_cell.angle_alpha   90.00
_cell.angle_beta   90.00
_cell.angle_gamma   90.00
#
_symmetry.space_group_name_H-M   'P 1'
#
loop_
_entity.id
_entity.type
_entity.pdbx_description
1 polymer ?
#
loop_
_entity_poly.entity_id
_entity_poly.type
_entity_poly.pdbx_seq_one_letter_code
_entity_poly.pdbx_strand_id
1 'polypeptide(L)'
;WLAFVGDALYHLMMKLNGWVAAVRKRLDLPYWSISKAAKHKVKNAVEFISKYEEVVARAAAERGVDGVVCGHIHTAEIRSFDGTEYYNDGDWVEGCNALVEHFDGRMELLHWPDEVARREPVPQSGDDPDELEAA
;
A
#
# COMPACT_ATOMS: atom_id res chain seq x y z
N TRP A 1 -1.27 -25.30 5.22
CA TRP A 1 -1.11 -24.74 3.87
C TRP A 1 0.07 -23.77 3.79
N LEU A 2 0.24 -22.82 4.74
CA LEU A 2 1.41 -21.92 4.81
C LEU A 2 2.78 -22.63 4.77
N ALA A 3 2.95 -23.72 5.52
CA ALA A 3 4.22 -24.44 5.59
C ALA A 3 4.65 -25.07 4.25
N PHE A 4 3.69 -25.51 3.44
CA PHE A 4 3.94 -26.07 2.11
C PHE A 4 4.31 -24.98 1.09
N VAL A 5 3.65 -23.82 1.15
CA VAL A 5 3.99 -22.67 0.31
C VAL A 5 5.37 -22.12 0.68
N GLY A 6 5.70 -22.07 1.98
CA GLY A 6 7.00 -21.65 2.47
C GLY A 6 8.13 -22.57 2.01
N ASP A 7 7.94 -23.89 2.06
CA ASP A 7 8.93 -24.87 1.60
C ASP A 7 9.17 -24.80 0.07
N ALA A 8 8.09 -24.66 -0.70
CA ALA A 8 8.18 -24.50 -2.15
C ALA A 8 8.93 -23.20 -2.54
N LEU A 9 8.65 -22.10 -1.83
CA LEU A 9 9.32 -20.82 -2.05
C LEU A 9 10.81 -20.88 -1.67
N TYR A 10 11.15 -21.58 -0.57
CA TYR A 10 12.53 -21.79 -0.14
C TYR A 10 13.35 -22.55 -1.19
N HIS A 11 12.80 -23.66 -1.70
CA HIS A 11 13.43 -24.45 -2.76
C HIS A 11 13.56 -23.65 -4.07
N LEU A 12 12.58 -22.83 -4.42
CA LEU A 12 12.65 -21.94 -5.58
C LEU A 12 13.78 -20.91 -5.42
N MET A 13 13.87 -20.25 -4.25
CA MET A 13 14.94 -19.29 -3.96
C MET A 13 16.34 -19.91 -4.03
N MET A 14 16.51 -21.13 -3.51
CA MET A 14 17.78 -21.88 -3.61
C MET A 14 18.18 -22.12 -5.07
N LYS A 15 17.24 -22.60 -5.90
CA LYS A 15 17.48 -22.83 -7.33
C LYS A 15 17.82 -21.54 -8.06
N LEU A 16 17.09 -20.46 -7.79
CA LEU A 16 17.31 -19.15 -8.39
C LEU A 16 18.71 -18.60 -8.04
N ASN A 17 19.14 -18.72 -6.78
CA ASN A 17 20.45 -18.28 -6.32
C ASN A 17 21.58 -19.07 -7.00
N GLY A 18 21.40 -20.38 -7.18
CA GLY A 18 22.35 -21.23 -7.92
C GLY A 18 22.44 -20.86 -9.40
N TRP A 19 21.32 -20.59 -10.05
CA TRP A 19 21.28 -20.17 -11.45
C TRP A 19 21.96 -18.81 -11.67
N VAL A 20 21.69 -17.81 -10.82
CA VAL A 20 22.35 -16.50 -10.91
C VAL A 20 23.85 -16.60 -10.65
N ALA A 21 24.28 -17.43 -9.70
CA ALA A 21 25.70 -17.67 -9.46
C ALA A 21 26.38 -18.32 -10.69
N ALA A 22 25.71 -19.27 -11.35
CA ALA A 22 26.23 -19.93 -12.55
C ALA A 22 26.33 -18.97 -13.76
N VAL A 23 25.31 -18.14 -13.99
CA VAL A 23 25.32 -17.13 -15.06
C VAL A 23 26.42 -16.11 -14.82
N ARG A 24 26.56 -15.59 -13.59
CA ARG A 24 27.61 -14.60 -13.26
C ARG A 24 29.01 -15.17 -13.36
N LYS A 25 29.22 -16.42 -12.94
CA LYS A 25 30.50 -17.13 -13.13
C LYS A 25 30.86 -17.26 -14.61
N ARG A 26 29.86 -17.46 -15.47
CA ARG A 26 30.05 -17.56 -16.93
C ARG A 26 30.35 -16.21 -17.60
N LEU A 27 30.09 -15.11 -16.90
CA LEU A 27 30.42 -13.73 -17.29
C LEU A 27 31.65 -13.17 -16.57
N ASP A 28 32.39 -14.02 -15.84
CA ASP A 28 33.56 -13.66 -15.02
C ASP A 28 33.29 -12.57 -13.96
N LEU A 29 32.03 -12.48 -13.51
CA LEU A 29 31.60 -11.51 -12.51
C LEU A 29 31.68 -12.10 -11.10
N PRO A 30 32.03 -11.29 -10.08
CA PRO A 30 32.14 -11.75 -8.70
C PRO A 30 30.79 -12.24 -8.15
N TYR A 31 30.89 -13.12 -7.14
CA TYR A 31 29.74 -13.70 -6.44
C TYR A 31 28.76 -12.63 -5.96
N TRP A 32 27.47 -12.85 -6.19
CA TRP A 32 26.40 -11.94 -5.81
C TRP A 32 25.20 -12.74 -5.32
N SER A 33 24.72 -12.42 -4.13
CA SER A 33 23.57 -13.08 -3.52
C SER A 33 22.29 -12.29 -3.82
N ILE A 34 21.34 -12.93 -4.50
CA ILE A 34 20.01 -12.37 -4.78
C ILE A 34 19.30 -12.03 -3.46
N SER A 35 19.35 -12.93 -2.48
CA SER A 35 18.70 -12.75 -1.18
C SER A 35 19.25 -11.54 -0.42
N LYS A 36 20.57 -11.33 -0.46
CA LYS A 36 21.20 -10.14 0.16
C LYS A 36 20.74 -8.86 -0.52
N ALA A 37 20.68 -8.86 -1.85
CA ALA A 37 20.23 -7.70 -2.61
C ALA A 37 18.73 -7.41 -2.43
N ALA A 38 17.88 -8.44 -2.45
CA ALA A 38 16.45 -8.31 -2.19
C ALA A 38 16.20 -7.79 -0.78
N LYS A 39 16.87 -8.35 0.23
CA LYS A 39 16.80 -7.86 1.62
C LYS A 39 17.20 -6.40 1.73
N HIS A 40 18.28 -6.00 1.06
CA HIS A 40 18.74 -4.62 1.06
C HIS A 40 17.74 -3.68 0.36
N LYS A 41 17.13 -4.11 -0.75
CA LYS A 41 16.09 -3.32 -1.43
C LYS A 41 14.85 -3.13 -0.56
N VAL A 42 14.36 -4.19 0.09
CA VAL A 42 13.22 -4.13 1.00
C VAL A 42 13.53 -3.17 2.16
N LYS A 43 14.69 -3.33 2.80
CA LYS A 43 15.11 -2.45 3.89
C LYS A 43 15.16 -0.98 3.45
N ASN A 44 15.76 -0.69 2.30
CA ASN A 44 15.83 0.67 1.77
C ASN A 44 14.44 1.25 1.48
N ALA A 45 13.50 0.45 0.96
CA ALA A 45 12.14 0.89 0.69
C ALA A 45 11.41 1.25 1.99
N VAL A 46 11.53 0.41 3.02
CA VAL A 46 10.95 0.68 4.35
C VAL A 46 11.55 1.95 4.97
N GLU A 47 12.88 2.09 4.92
CA GLU A 47 13.56 3.31 5.42
C GLU A 47 13.14 4.56 4.65
N PHE A 48 12.93 4.45 3.33
CA PHE A 48 12.45 5.54 2.51
C PHE A 48 11.03 5.97 2.92
N ILE A 49 10.12 5.01 3.13
CA ILE A 49 8.75 5.26 3.59
C ILE A 49 8.78 5.99 4.92
N SER A 50 9.47 5.44 5.94
CA SER A 50 9.53 6.07 7.26
C SER A 50 10.11 7.48 7.21
N LYS A 51 11.15 7.70 6.40
CA LYS A 51 11.76 9.03 6.25
C LYS A 51 10.81 10.02 5.56
N TYR A 52 10.03 9.56 4.59
CA TYR A 52 9.02 10.40 3.94
C TYR A 52 7.96 10.86 4.94
N GLU A 53 7.40 9.92 5.70
CA GLU A 53 6.39 10.18 6.73
C GLU A 53 6.90 11.22 7.75
N GLU A 54 8.11 11.02 8.29
CA GLU A 54 8.74 11.94 9.24
C GLU A 54 8.94 13.35 8.66
N VAL A 55 9.38 13.46 7.41
CA VAL A 55 9.62 14.76 6.76
C VAL A 55 8.32 15.52 6.56
N VAL A 56 7.27 14.83 6.13
CA VAL A 56 5.96 15.44 5.87
C VAL A 56 5.30 15.86 7.18
N ALA A 57 5.34 15.02 8.21
CA ALA A 57 4.84 15.36 9.54
C ALA A 57 5.60 16.53 10.16
N ARG A 58 6.94 16.56 10.08
CA ARG A 58 7.74 17.71 10.54
C ARG A 58 7.36 18.99 9.80
N ALA A 59 7.16 18.93 8.49
CA ALA A 59 6.76 20.10 7.72
C ALA A 59 5.36 20.62 8.09
N ALA A 60 4.48 19.76 8.61
CA ALA A 60 3.19 20.17 9.17
C ALA A 60 3.38 20.82 10.55
N ALA A 61 4.19 20.22 11.42
CA ALA A 61 4.54 20.78 12.73
C ALA A 61 5.17 22.18 12.61
N GLU A 62 6.11 22.37 11.66
CA GLU A 62 6.76 23.67 11.38
C GLU A 62 5.76 24.75 10.93
N ARG A 63 4.62 24.35 10.36
CA ARG A 63 3.53 25.26 9.96
C ARG A 63 2.51 25.51 11.07
N GLY A 64 2.64 24.82 12.21
CA GLY A 64 1.73 24.98 13.35
C GLY A 64 0.32 24.46 13.09
N VAL A 65 0.18 23.42 12.26
CA VAL A 65 -1.10 22.73 12.04
C VAL A 65 -1.14 21.41 12.81
N ASP A 66 -2.35 20.90 13.08
CA ASP A 66 -2.54 19.68 13.88
C ASP A 66 -2.17 18.38 13.13
N GLY A 67 -2.14 18.42 11.80
CA GLY A 67 -1.80 17.25 11.00
C GLY A 67 -1.70 17.49 9.50
N VAL A 68 -1.49 16.42 8.74
CA VAL A 68 -1.31 16.43 7.29
C VAL A 68 -1.97 15.22 6.63
N VAL A 69 -2.70 15.49 5.55
CA VAL A 69 -3.25 14.49 4.64
C VAL A 69 -2.41 14.46 3.37
N CYS A 70 -1.94 13.29 2.96
CA CYS A 70 -1.04 13.13 1.81
C CYS A 70 -1.24 11.78 1.13
N GLY A 71 -0.49 11.55 0.03
CA GLY A 71 -0.45 10.29 -0.71
C GLY A 71 0.98 9.95 -1.13
N HIS A 72 1.20 9.74 -2.43
CA HIS A 72 2.51 9.55 -3.09
C HIS A 72 3.25 8.22 -2.84
N ILE A 73 3.27 7.70 -1.60
CA ILE A 73 3.96 6.44 -1.29
C ILE A 73 3.06 5.19 -1.41
N HIS A 74 1.77 5.39 -1.72
CA HIS A 74 0.80 4.32 -1.97
C HIS A 74 0.69 3.33 -0.80
N THR A 75 0.91 3.82 0.42
CA THR A 75 0.82 3.02 1.65
C THR A 75 -0.13 3.74 2.58
N ALA A 76 -1.36 3.23 2.66
CA ALA A 76 -2.38 3.83 3.51
C ALA A 76 -2.02 3.63 4.98
N GLU A 77 -2.03 4.72 5.76
CA GLU A 77 -1.55 4.72 7.14
C GLU A 77 -2.11 5.91 7.91
N ILE A 78 -2.41 5.70 9.19
CA ILE A 78 -2.73 6.77 10.14
C ILE A 78 -1.72 6.69 11.28
N ARG A 79 -0.93 7.73 11.47
CA ARG A 79 0.14 7.76 12.48
C ARG A 79 0.25 9.13 13.12
N SER A 80 0.73 9.18 14.35
CA SER A 80 1.06 10.43 15.04
C SER A 80 2.57 10.56 15.20
N PHE A 81 3.09 11.75 14.95
CA PHE A 81 4.50 12.12 15.08
C PHE A 81 4.62 13.35 15.97
N ASP A 82 5.11 13.18 17.20
CA ASP A 82 5.32 14.27 18.16
C ASP A 82 4.09 15.20 18.32
N GLY A 83 2.88 14.62 18.29
CA GLY A 83 1.62 15.35 18.42
C GLY A 83 1.08 15.94 17.11
N THR A 84 1.74 15.70 15.99
CA THR A 84 1.24 16.01 14.64
C THR A 84 0.69 14.76 13.98
N GLU A 85 -0.56 14.81 13.55
CA GLU A 85 -1.22 13.68 12.90
C GLU A 85 -0.81 13.56 11.42
N TYR A 86 -0.59 12.34 10.97
CA TYR A 86 -0.22 11.99 9.60
C TYR A 86 -1.23 11.00 9.04
N TYR A 87 -1.79 11.36 7.89
CA TYR A 87 -2.75 10.54 7.16
C TYR A 87 -2.24 10.33 5.73
N ASN A 88 -2.12 9.06 5.35
CA ASN A 88 -1.91 8.66 3.96
C ASN A 88 -3.14 7.95 3.42
N ASP A 89 -3.68 8.41 2.29
CA ASP A 89 -4.86 7.82 1.65
C ASP A 89 -4.56 6.52 0.89
N GLY A 90 -3.28 6.22 0.65
CA GLY A 90 -2.83 5.03 -0.04
C GLY A 90 -3.02 5.13 -1.55
N ASP A 91 -3.66 4.13 -2.12
CA ASP A 91 -3.84 4.02 -3.56
C ASP A 91 -5.11 3.25 -3.91
N TRP A 92 -5.53 3.39 -5.18
CA TRP A 92 -6.77 2.82 -5.72
C TRP A 92 -6.54 1.60 -6.61
N VAL A 93 -5.29 1.16 -6.76
CA VAL A 93 -4.88 0.11 -7.69
C VAL A 93 -4.67 -1.21 -6.95
N GLU A 94 -3.88 -1.19 -5.89
CA GLU A 94 -3.55 -2.34 -5.06
C GLU A 94 -4.33 -2.31 -3.75
N GLY A 95 -4.35 -1.16 -3.06
CA GLY A 95 -5.00 -1.01 -1.77
C GLY A 95 -6.50 -0.75 -1.84
N CYS A 96 -6.97 -0.04 -2.87
CA CYS A 96 -8.37 0.43 -2.97
C CYS A 96 -8.86 1.09 -1.66
N ASN A 97 -8.03 1.97 -1.10
CA ASN A 97 -8.31 2.62 0.17
C ASN A 97 -8.99 3.98 -0.02
N ALA A 98 -9.72 4.42 1.01
CA ALA A 98 -10.30 5.76 1.08
C ALA A 98 -10.12 6.33 2.49
N LEU A 99 -9.57 7.53 2.58
CA LEU A 99 -9.52 8.29 3.84
C LEU A 99 -10.80 9.13 3.97
N VAL A 100 -11.48 9.02 5.10
CA VAL A 100 -12.75 9.70 5.39
C VAL A 100 -12.63 10.49 6.68
N GLU A 101 -13.10 11.73 6.65
CA GLU A 101 -13.36 12.54 7.84
C GLU A 101 -14.85 12.49 8.16
N HIS A 102 -15.19 12.10 9.38
CA HIS A 102 -16.55 12.08 9.91
C HIS A 102 -16.95 13.49 10.38
N PHE A 103 -18.26 13.77 10.47
CA PHE A 103 -18.76 15.07 10.93
C PHE A 103 -18.38 15.43 12.38
N ASP A 104 -17.94 14.44 13.17
CA ASP A 104 -17.42 14.62 14.52
C ASP A 104 -15.89 14.85 14.56
N GLY A 105 -15.25 14.96 13.39
CA GLY A 105 -13.80 15.18 13.24
C GLY A 105 -12.96 13.91 13.35
N ARG A 106 -13.56 12.73 13.50
CA ARG A 106 -12.80 11.47 13.48
C ARG A 106 -12.33 11.19 12.05
N MET A 107 -11.05 10.83 11.92
CA MET A 107 -10.47 10.30 10.69
C MET A 107 -10.55 8.77 10.66
N GLU A 108 -10.89 8.19 9.52
CA GLU A 108 -10.97 6.74 9.31
C GLU A 108 -10.40 6.36 7.94
N LEU A 109 -9.66 5.26 7.91
CA LEU A 109 -9.20 4.63 6.67
C LEU A 109 -10.08 3.44 6.33
N LEU A 110 -10.74 3.50 5.18
CA LEU A 110 -11.62 2.45 4.68
C LEU A 110 -10.93 1.63 3.59
N HIS A 111 -11.12 0.31 3.65
CA HIS A 111 -10.90 -0.57 2.51
C HIS A 111 -12.18 -0.63 1.67
N TRP A 112 -12.17 0.04 0.51
CA TRP A 112 -13.38 0.30 -0.28
C TRP A 112 -14.10 -0.97 -0.77
N PRO A 113 -13.42 -2.04 -1.21
CA PRO A 113 -14.10 -3.27 -1.63
C PRO A 113 -14.94 -3.90 -0.50
N ASP A 114 -14.43 -3.89 0.73
CA ASP A 114 -15.17 -4.42 1.88
C ASP A 114 -16.35 -3.53 2.23
N GLU A 115 -16.20 -2.21 2.07
CA GLU A 115 -17.28 -1.27 2.28
C GLU A 115 -18.41 -1.44 1.26
N VAL A 116 -18.07 -1.62 -0.01
CA VAL A 116 -19.06 -1.92 -1.07
C VAL A 116 -19.75 -3.24 -0.78
N ALA A 117 -19.03 -4.28 -0.35
CA ALA A 117 -19.61 -5.58 -0.03
C ALA A 117 -20.57 -5.53 1.18
N ARG A 118 -20.39 -4.57 2.10
CA ARG A 118 -21.29 -4.36 3.25
C ARG A 118 -22.58 -3.63 2.90
N ARG A 119 -22.63 -2.90 1.78
CA ARG A 119 -23.84 -2.18 1.37
C ARG A 119 -24.87 -3.20 0.88
N GLU A 120 -26.08 -3.16 1.46
CA GLU A 120 -27.20 -3.91 0.89
C GLU A 120 -27.41 -3.46 -0.55
N PRO A 121 -27.71 -4.40 -1.48
CA PRO A 121 -28.01 -4.03 -2.84
C PRO A 121 -29.22 -3.08 -2.83
N VAL A 122 -28.98 -1.83 -3.22
CA VAL A 122 -30.07 -0.91 -3.53
C VAL A 122 -30.87 -1.58 -4.64
N PRO A 123 -32.18 -1.86 -4.45
CA PRO A 123 -33.01 -2.36 -5.54
C PRO A 123 -32.87 -1.38 -6.69
N GLN A 124 -32.40 -1.85 -7.84
CA GLN A 124 -32.40 -1.01 -9.03
C GLN A 124 -33.87 -0.66 -9.28
N SER A 125 -34.24 0.60 -9.05
CA SER A 125 -35.50 1.13 -9.58
C SER A 125 -35.40 0.95 -11.08
N GLY A 126 -36.26 0.10 -11.64
CA GLY A 126 -36.25 -0.18 -13.06
C GLY A 126 -36.37 1.13 -13.82
N ASP A 127 -35.34 1.46 -14.59
CA ASP A 127 -35.50 2.35 -15.73
C ASP A 127 -36.45 1.60 -16.68
N ASP A 128 -37.75 1.88 -16.56
CA ASP A 128 -38.73 1.46 -17.55
C ASP A 128 -38.54 2.37 -18.77
N PRO A 129 -37.98 1.87 -19.89
CA PRO A 129 -37.73 2.69 -21.08
C PRO A 129 -39.02 3.26 -21.69
N ASP A 130 -40.20 2.82 -21.26
CA ASP A 130 -41.49 3.24 -21.81
C ASP A 130 -42.02 4.58 -21.22
N GLU A 131 -41.43 5.16 -20.17
CA GLU A 131 -41.86 6.48 -19.63
C GLU A 131 -41.35 7.69 -20.44
N LEU A 132 -40.39 7.50 -21.34
CA LEU A 132 -39.78 8.59 -22.13
C LEU A 132 -40.51 8.92 -23.44
N GLU A 133 -41.47 8.11 -23.89
CA GLU A 133 -42.28 8.40 -25.09
C GLU A 133 -43.62 9.11 -24.78
N ALA A 134 -43.92 9.37 -23.50
CA ALA A 134 -45.20 9.97 -23.07
C ALA A 134 -45.11 11.46 -22.63
N ALA A 135 -43.95 12.11 -22.77
CA ALA A 135 -43.72 13.53 -22.44
C ALA A 135 -43.56 14.40 -23.69
#